data_AF-A0A1Q6E8C2-F1
#
_entry.id   AF-A0A1Q6E8C2-F1
#
_cell.length_a   1.000
_cell.length_b   1.000
_cell.length_c   1.000
_cell.angle_alpha   90.00
_cell.angle_beta   90.00
_cell.angle_gamma   90.00
#
_symmetry.space_group_name_H-M   'P 1'
#
loop_
_entity.id
_entity.type
_entity.pdbx_description
1 polymer ?
#
loop_
_entity_poly.entity_id
_entity_poly.type
_entity_poly.pdbx_seq_one_letter_code
_entity_poly.pdbx_strand_id
1 'polypeptide(L)'
;MPNGIDAGVPVWNYCGQRKALIISRLQKDKFMRLCAAIEFCATRNIPFEIAGMPENSSTTKRLKRRYTLRPDVFAPGAINTREFLKKNADRYLFVAGVGQVLLEAGAAGFPCLLASDKGAEYSTFLTRHNVRENYDRNLTLAHPAERHTNVRVSDIEFWQLDDYDISDAIRENFSFSKCFEE
;
A
#
# COMPACT_ATOMS: atom_id res chain seq x y z
N MET A 1 -18.30 -7.69 7.76
CA MET A 1 -18.03 -6.26 7.51
C MET A 1 -16.54 -6.03 7.66
N PRO A 2 -15.89 -5.30 6.75
CA PRO A 2 -14.53 -4.81 6.97
C PRO A 2 -14.48 -4.00 8.28
N ASN A 3 -13.34 -4.08 8.99
CA ASN A 3 -13.14 -3.28 10.20
C ASN A 3 -13.26 -1.80 9.83
N GLY A 4 -13.95 -1.01 10.65
CA GLY A 4 -14.01 0.44 10.44
C GLY A 4 -12.60 1.04 10.43
N ILE A 5 -12.43 2.16 9.73
CA ILE A 5 -11.18 2.91 9.68
C ILE A 5 -11.40 4.23 10.42
N ASP A 6 -10.46 4.60 11.28
CA ASP A 6 -10.41 5.96 11.83
C ASP A 6 -9.71 6.86 10.81
N ALA A 7 -10.53 7.48 9.97
CA ALA A 7 -10.07 8.18 8.78
C ALA A 7 -9.29 9.48 9.07
N GLY A 8 -9.30 9.99 10.31
CA GLY A 8 -8.53 11.18 10.73
C GLY A 8 -8.55 12.37 9.76
N VAL A 9 -7.56 13.26 9.88
CA VAL A 9 -7.26 14.30 8.90
C VAL A 9 -6.10 13.80 8.02
N PRO A 10 -6.08 14.05 6.69
CA PRO A 10 -4.96 13.68 5.84
C PRO A 10 -3.72 14.42 6.32
N VAL A 11 -2.58 13.73 6.32
CA VAL A 11 -1.29 14.29 6.80
C VAL A 11 -0.25 14.30 5.69
N TRP A 12 -0.48 13.54 4.62
CA TRP A 12 0.43 13.48 3.50
C TRP A 12 0.22 14.67 2.57
N ASN A 13 1.33 15.22 2.10
CA ASN A 13 1.39 16.17 0.99
C ASN A 13 2.68 15.91 0.22
N TYR A 14 2.66 16.08 -1.09
CA TYR A 14 3.87 15.96 -1.89
C TYR A 14 4.80 17.16 -1.65
N CYS A 15 6.01 16.87 -1.17
CA CYS A 15 7.07 17.83 -0.92
C CYS A 15 8.43 17.36 -1.48
N GLY A 16 8.41 16.52 -2.52
CA GLY A 16 9.63 15.99 -3.16
C GLY A 16 10.10 14.64 -2.62
N GLN A 17 9.24 13.90 -1.91
CA GLN A 17 9.54 12.54 -1.48
C GLN A 17 9.80 11.63 -2.70
N ARG A 18 10.76 10.71 -2.57
CA ARG A 18 11.15 9.77 -3.65
C ARG A 18 11.18 8.31 -3.22
N LYS A 19 10.96 8.03 -1.94
CA LYS A 19 11.09 6.70 -1.34
C LYS A 19 9.71 6.06 -1.13
N ALA A 20 9.56 4.79 -1.42
CA ALA A 20 8.33 4.05 -1.14
C ALA A 20 8.37 3.39 0.26
N LEU A 21 7.20 3.18 0.86
CA LEU A 21 7.04 2.36 2.06
C LEU A 21 6.21 1.12 1.74
N ILE A 22 6.80 -0.06 1.86
CA ILE A 22 6.10 -1.34 1.69
C ILE A 22 5.67 -1.83 3.07
N ILE A 23 4.36 -1.92 3.33
CA ILE A 23 3.85 -2.40 4.62
C ILE A 23 3.12 -3.72 4.43
N SER A 24 3.58 -4.77 5.12
CA SER A 24 2.89 -6.05 5.16
C SER A 24 3.39 -6.91 6.32
N ARG A 25 2.53 -7.80 6.82
CA ARG A 25 2.99 -8.95 7.60
C ARG A 25 3.95 -9.78 6.73
N LEU A 26 5.10 -10.16 7.28
CA LEU A 26 6.12 -10.95 6.58
C LEU A 26 5.83 -12.45 6.68
N GLN A 27 4.63 -12.84 6.22
CA GLN A 27 4.09 -14.21 6.23
C GLN A 27 4.15 -14.86 4.83
N LYS A 28 3.94 -16.18 4.76
CA LYS A 28 4.10 -16.97 3.52
C LYS A 28 3.08 -16.57 2.44
N ASP A 29 1.83 -16.32 2.82
CA ASP A 29 0.72 -15.91 1.95
C ASP A 29 0.90 -14.51 1.35
N LYS A 30 1.80 -13.69 1.93
CA LYS A 30 2.12 -12.35 1.45
C LYS A 30 3.32 -12.29 0.52
N PHE A 31 4.04 -13.41 0.34
CA PHE A 31 5.30 -13.44 -0.40
C PHE A 31 5.16 -12.89 -1.82
N MET A 32 4.16 -13.32 -2.59
CA MET A 32 4.00 -12.88 -3.98
C MET A 32 3.70 -11.37 -4.09
N ARG A 33 2.90 -10.83 -3.17
CA ARG A 33 2.57 -9.41 -3.12
C ARG A 33 3.76 -8.55 -2.69
N LEU A 34 4.55 -9.04 -1.73
CA LEU A 34 5.83 -8.42 -1.36
C LEU A 34 6.80 -8.39 -2.54
N CYS A 35 6.92 -9.49 -3.29
CA CYS A 35 7.70 -9.53 -4.53
C CYS A 35 7.22 -8.49 -5.55
N ALA A 36 5.91 -8.41 -5.79
CA ALA A 36 5.33 -7.44 -6.72
C ALA A 36 5.64 -5.99 -6.33
N ALA A 37 5.52 -5.63 -5.05
CA ALA A 37 5.86 -4.29 -4.57
C ALA A 37 7.36 -3.98 -4.72
N ILE A 38 8.24 -4.94 -4.41
CA ILE A 38 9.70 -4.80 -4.56
C ILE A 38 10.07 -4.65 -6.04
N GLU A 39 9.52 -5.51 -6.90
CA GLU A 39 9.77 -5.49 -8.35
C GLU A 39 9.27 -4.18 -8.98
N PHE A 40 8.11 -3.68 -8.53
CA PHE A 40 7.60 -2.37 -8.95
C PHE A 40 8.61 -1.25 -8.63
N CYS A 41 9.13 -1.21 -7.40
CA CYS A 41 10.09 -0.21 -7.00
C CYS A 41 11.44 -0.37 -7.71
N ALA A 42 11.95 -1.60 -7.82
CA ALA A 42 13.23 -1.91 -8.43
C ALA A 42 13.27 -1.56 -9.93
N THR A 43 12.23 -1.91 -10.68
CA THR A 43 12.14 -1.60 -12.13
C THR A 43 12.12 -0.11 -12.43
N ARG A 44 11.72 0.72 -11.46
CA ARG A 44 11.59 2.17 -11.58
C ARG A 44 12.68 2.95 -10.85
N ASN A 45 13.68 2.26 -10.29
CA ASN A 45 14.73 2.86 -9.46
C ASN A 45 14.17 3.69 -8.28
N ILE A 46 13.06 3.25 -7.69
CA ILE A 46 12.45 3.88 -6.53
C ILE A 46 13.04 3.24 -5.27
N PRO A 47 13.77 4.00 -4.43
CA PRO A 47 14.21 3.49 -3.13
C PRO A 47 13.01 3.08 -2.28
N PHE A 48 13.13 2.03 -1.47
CA PHE A 48 12.02 1.59 -0.61
C PHE A 48 12.50 1.13 0.76
N GLU A 49 11.58 1.20 1.73
CA GLU A 49 11.70 0.57 3.05
C GLU A 49 10.55 -0.44 3.23
N ILE A 50 10.81 -1.55 3.92
CA ILE A 50 9.83 -2.58 4.24
C ILE A 50 9.51 -2.51 5.72
N ALA A 51 8.26 -2.20 6.05
CA ALA A 51 7.75 -2.26 7.41
C ALA A 51 6.90 -3.50 7.66
N GLY A 52 7.22 -4.18 8.75
CA GLY A 52 6.61 -5.45 9.17
C GLY A 52 7.61 -6.20 10.02
N MET A 53 7.13 -6.88 11.07
CA MET A 53 8.03 -7.57 12.00
C MET A 53 8.95 -8.56 11.24
N PRO A 54 10.26 -8.32 11.21
CA PRO A 54 11.21 -9.13 10.45
C PRO A 54 11.62 -10.39 11.21
N GLU A 55 10.92 -10.74 12.31
CA GLU A 55 11.09 -11.99 13.06
C GLU A 55 11.40 -13.11 12.07
N ASN A 56 12.48 -13.87 12.34
CA ASN A 56 13.22 -14.84 11.52
C ASN A 56 12.41 -15.72 10.52
N SER A 57 11.56 -15.12 9.72
CA SER A 57 10.55 -15.78 8.93
C SER A 57 11.21 -16.28 7.66
N SER A 58 10.74 -17.43 7.20
CA SER A 58 11.17 -17.98 5.92
C SER A 58 10.94 -16.98 4.78
N THR A 59 9.88 -16.15 4.87
CA THR A 59 9.59 -15.04 3.95
C THR A 59 10.71 -14.01 3.94
N THR A 60 11.11 -13.46 5.10
CA THR A 60 12.19 -12.45 5.17
C THR A 60 13.51 -12.99 4.61
N LYS A 61 13.88 -14.22 4.98
CA LYS A 61 15.09 -14.89 4.47
C LYS A 61 15.03 -15.11 2.96
N ARG A 62 13.87 -15.47 2.43
CA ARG A 62 13.64 -15.69 0.99
C ARG A 62 13.69 -14.38 0.20
N LEU A 63 13.11 -13.30 0.71
CA LEU A 63 13.18 -11.97 0.10
C LEU A 63 14.61 -11.43 0.07
N LYS A 64 15.34 -11.51 1.19
CA LYS A 64 16.76 -11.14 1.27
C LYS A 64 17.61 -11.88 0.24
N ARG A 65 17.37 -13.18 0.05
CA ARG A 65 18.08 -13.99 -0.96
C ARG A 65 17.68 -13.64 -2.39
N ARG A 66 16.39 -13.46 -2.68
CA ARG A 66 15.88 -13.24 -4.05
C ARG A 66 16.30 -11.88 -4.61
N TYR A 67 16.30 -10.82 -3.78
CA TYR A 67 16.55 -9.45 -4.22
C TYR A 67 17.82 -8.85 -3.61
N THR A 68 18.66 -9.67 -2.95
CA THR A 68 19.90 -9.22 -2.29
C THR A 68 19.64 -8.03 -1.34
N LEU A 69 18.52 -8.07 -0.62
CA LEU A 69 18.10 -6.95 0.23
C LEU A 69 19.06 -6.77 1.39
N ARG A 70 19.54 -5.54 1.55
CA ARG A 70 20.34 -5.15 2.71
C ARG A 70 19.48 -5.12 3.99
N PRO A 71 20.07 -5.33 5.18
CA PRO A 71 19.33 -5.31 6.44
C PRO A 71 18.63 -3.98 6.75
N ASP A 72 19.19 -2.85 6.30
CA ASP A 72 18.69 -1.48 6.52
C ASP A 72 17.45 -1.12 5.71
N VAL A 73 17.06 -1.96 4.75
CA VAL A 73 15.78 -1.81 4.03
C VAL A 73 14.59 -2.11 4.94
N PHE A 74 14.77 -2.87 6.02
CA PHE A 74 13.69 -3.23 6.93
C PHE A 74 13.56 -2.18 8.04
N ALA A 75 12.36 -1.61 8.19
CA ALA A 75 12.04 -0.74 9.31
C ALA A 75 12.14 -1.54 10.63
N PRO A 76 12.61 -0.91 11.72
CA PRO A 76 12.81 -1.60 12.99
C PRO A 76 11.47 -1.95 13.65
N GLY A 77 11.25 -3.25 13.89
CA GLY A 77 10.18 -3.75 14.76
C GLY A 77 8.77 -3.74 14.16
N ALA A 78 7.78 -3.94 15.03
CA ALA A 78 6.37 -3.75 14.67
C ALA A 78 6.09 -2.25 14.57
N ILE A 79 5.40 -1.83 13.50
CA ILE A 79 4.93 -0.45 13.38
C ILE A 79 3.45 -0.38 13.74
N ASN A 80 3.08 0.65 14.50
CA ASN A 80 1.72 1.15 14.49
C ASN A 80 1.58 1.97 13.20
N THR A 81 0.90 1.43 12.19
CA THR A 81 0.80 2.03 10.85
C THR A 81 0.43 3.51 10.92
N ARG A 82 -0.62 3.86 11.68
CA ARG A 82 -1.15 5.22 11.72
C ARG A 82 -0.14 6.20 12.31
N GLU A 83 0.39 5.89 13.49
CA GLU A 83 1.38 6.76 14.12
C GLU A 83 2.66 6.86 13.29
N PHE A 84 3.07 5.75 12.68
CA PHE A 84 4.24 5.70 11.82
C PHE A 84 4.06 6.57 10.58
N LEU A 85 2.94 6.45 9.87
CA LEU A 85 2.64 7.26 8.70
C LEU A 85 2.55 8.75 9.04
N LYS A 86 1.90 9.11 10.16
CA LYS A 86 1.84 10.50 10.63
C LYS A 86 3.22 11.09 10.92
N LYS A 87 4.10 10.33 11.57
CA LYS A 87 5.46 10.78 11.92
C LYS A 87 6.42 10.83 10.72
N ASN A 88 6.08 10.19 9.60
CA ASN A 88 6.98 10.02 8.45
C ASN A 88 6.32 10.45 7.12
N ALA A 89 5.35 11.36 7.16
CA ALA A 89 4.60 11.80 5.98
C ALA A 89 5.47 12.50 4.92
N ASP A 90 6.54 13.16 5.36
CA ASP A 90 7.53 13.83 4.53
C ASP A 90 8.62 12.89 3.98
N ARG A 91 8.61 11.61 4.35
CA ARG A 91 9.65 10.65 3.92
C ARG A 91 9.24 9.80 2.73
N TYR A 92 7.95 9.50 2.60
CA TYR A 92 7.48 8.51 1.63
C TYR A 92 6.62 9.11 0.53
N LEU A 93 6.92 8.72 -0.70
CA LEU A 93 6.18 9.10 -1.90
C LEU A 93 4.84 8.36 -1.98
N PHE A 94 4.84 7.06 -1.65
CA PHE A 94 3.64 6.23 -1.64
C PHE A 94 3.80 5.06 -0.66
N VAL A 95 2.67 4.45 -0.32
CA VAL A 95 2.60 3.23 0.48
C VAL A 95 2.18 2.06 -0.41
N ALA A 96 2.91 0.95 -0.36
CA ALA A 96 2.58 -0.29 -1.06
C ALA A 96 2.21 -1.40 -0.08
N GLY A 97 1.25 -2.24 -0.45
CA GLY A 97 0.79 -3.31 0.41
C GLY A 97 -0.48 -3.98 -0.09
N VAL A 98 -1.23 -4.58 0.84
CA VAL A 98 -2.56 -5.15 0.60
C VAL A 98 -3.43 -5.05 1.85
N GLY A 99 -4.75 -5.06 1.66
CA GLY A 99 -5.71 -5.07 2.77
C GLY A 99 -5.75 -3.78 3.58
N GLN A 100 -6.10 -3.89 4.86
CA GLN A 100 -6.43 -2.77 5.75
C GLN A 100 -5.34 -1.69 5.82
N VAL A 101 -4.07 -2.05 5.64
CA VAL A 101 -2.97 -1.09 5.72
C VAL A 101 -3.04 0.01 4.65
N LEU A 102 -3.57 -0.31 3.48
CA LEU A 102 -3.76 0.68 2.41
C LEU A 102 -4.98 1.57 2.67
N LEU A 103 -5.96 1.10 3.45
CA LEU A 103 -7.06 1.95 3.91
C LEU A 103 -6.55 2.98 4.91
N GLU A 104 -5.70 2.55 5.85
CA GLU A 104 -5.07 3.44 6.82
C GLU A 104 -4.15 4.46 6.14
N ALA A 105 -3.38 4.02 5.13
CA ALA A 105 -2.53 4.91 4.35
C ALA A 105 -3.32 5.88 3.46
N GLY A 106 -4.35 5.39 2.77
CA GLY A 106 -5.23 6.21 1.94
C GLY A 106 -6.01 7.23 2.76
N ALA A 107 -6.47 6.87 3.96
CA ALA A 107 -7.11 7.79 4.89
C ALA A 107 -6.18 8.94 5.32
N ALA A 108 -4.88 8.63 5.45
CA ALA A 108 -3.85 9.60 5.74
C ALA A 108 -3.42 10.45 4.51
N GLY A 109 -4.02 10.21 3.33
CA GLY A 109 -3.78 10.93 2.09
C GLY A 109 -2.63 10.41 1.24
N PHE A 110 -2.01 9.28 1.61
CA PHE A 110 -0.89 8.74 0.83
C PHE A 110 -1.40 8.09 -0.46
N PRO A 111 -0.71 8.30 -1.60
CA PRO A 111 -0.86 7.43 -2.76
C PRO A 111 -0.60 5.97 -2.35
N CYS A 112 -1.48 5.08 -2.79
CA CYS A 112 -1.48 3.68 -2.34
C CYS A 112 -1.32 2.71 -3.50
N LEU A 113 -0.21 1.98 -3.56
CA LEU A 113 0.00 0.90 -4.51
C LEU A 113 -0.56 -0.41 -3.93
N LEU A 114 -1.66 -0.89 -4.52
CA LEU A 114 -2.22 -2.20 -4.25
C LEU A 114 -1.43 -3.28 -5.00
N ALA A 115 -0.65 -4.07 -4.25
CA ALA A 115 0.22 -5.09 -4.80
C ALA A 115 -0.55 -6.37 -5.19
N SER A 116 -0.32 -6.84 -6.41
CA SER A 116 -0.93 -8.06 -6.94
C SER A 116 -0.12 -9.31 -6.63
N ASP A 117 -0.79 -10.44 -6.43
CA ASP A 117 -0.12 -11.74 -6.33
C ASP A 117 0.32 -12.30 -7.70
N LYS A 118 -0.15 -11.72 -8.80
CA LYS A 118 0.32 -12.02 -10.17
C LYS A 118 1.63 -11.32 -10.55
N GLY A 119 2.09 -10.33 -9.80
CA GLY A 119 3.32 -9.59 -10.07
C GLY A 119 3.14 -8.08 -10.19
N ALA A 120 4.26 -7.36 -10.35
CA ALA A 120 4.29 -5.90 -10.37
C ALA A 120 3.41 -5.29 -11.47
N GLU A 121 3.37 -5.91 -12.65
CA GLU A 121 2.61 -5.42 -13.82
C GLU A 121 1.08 -5.48 -13.63
N TYR A 122 0.60 -6.28 -12.68
CA TYR A 122 -0.82 -6.41 -12.33
C TYR A 122 -1.20 -5.66 -11.05
N SER A 123 -0.24 -4.97 -10.43
CA SER A 123 -0.53 -4.10 -9.28
C SER A 123 -1.31 -2.87 -9.76
N THR A 124 -1.82 -2.02 -8.87
CA THR A 124 -2.49 -0.79 -9.30
C THR A 124 -2.43 0.28 -8.22
N PHE A 125 -2.38 1.54 -8.59
CA PHE A 125 -2.61 2.62 -7.61
C PHE A 125 -4.10 2.73 -7.31
N LEU A 126 -4.41 2.89 -6.02
CA LEU A 126 -5.76 3.25 -5.61
C LEU A 126 -6.02 4.70 -5.99
N THR A 127 -7.16 4.91 -6.65
CA THR A 127 -7.66 6.22 -7.04
C THR A 127 -9.09 6.39 -6.58
N ARG A 128 -9.61 7.62 -6.62
CA ARG A 128 -11.03 7.90 -6.30
C ARG A 128 -11.97 7.09 -7.18
N HIS A 129 -11.54 6.75 -8.39
CA HIS A 129 -12.32 5.99 -9.35
C HIS A 129 -12.34 4.47 -9.11
N ASN A 130 -11.28 3.89 -8.54
CA ASN A 130 -11.15 2.43 -8.42
C ASN A 130 -11.18 1.90 -6.98
N VAL A 131 -11.12 2.77 -5.96
CA VAL A 131 -11.04 2.35 -4.55
C VAL A 131 -12.27 1.52 -4.13
N ARG A 132 -13.46 1.88 -4.61
CA ARG A 132 -14.72 1.20 -4.29
C ARG A 132 -14.72 -0.25 -4.79
N GLU A 133 -14.33 -0.48 -6.04
CA GLU A 133 -14.30 -1.82 -6.64
C GLU A 133 -13.29 -2.75 -5.95
N ASN A 134 -12.17 -2.20 -5.47
CA ASN A 134 -11.15 -2.95 -4.77
C ASN A 134 -11.51 -3.19 -3.29
N TYR A 135 -12.31 -2.30 -2.68
CA TYR A 135 -12.76 -2.43 -1.31
C TYR A 135 -13.63 -3.65 -1.09
N ASP A 136 -14.59 -3.90 -1.99
CA ASP A 136 -15.48 -5.08 -1.93
C ASP A 136 -14.70 -6.41 -1.98
N ARG A 137 -13.46 -6.37 -2.48
CA ARG A 137 -12.52 -7.50 -2.51
C ARG A 137 -11.53 -7.48 -1.33
N ASN A 138 -11.83 -6.76 -0.25
CA ASN A 138 -10.94 -6.54 0.91
C ASN A 138 -9.56 -5.98 0.53
N LEU A 139 -9.47 -5.17 -0.53
CA LEU A 139 -8.21 -4.71 -1.11
C LEU A 139 -7.25 -5.88 -1.35
N THR A 140 -7.78 -6.97 -1.90
CA THR A 140 -6.99 -8.08 -2.41
C THR A 140 -7.30 -8.26 -3.89
N LEU A 141 -6.27 -8.28 -4.71
CA LEU A 141 -6.38 -8.65 -6.12
C LEU A 141 -6.36 -10.18 -6.28
N ALA A 142 -7.28 -10.88 -5.61
CA ALA A 142 -7.60 -12.27 -5.93
C ALA A 142 -8.75 -12.25 -6.97
N HIS A 143 -8.59 -12.90 -8.12
CA HIS A 143 -9.42 -12.64 -9.32
C HIS A 143 -10.94 -12.80 -9.17
N PRO A 144 -11.70 -12.16 -10.09
CA PRO A 144 -12.16 -12.88 -11.28
C PRO A 144 -12.05 -12.15 -12.64
N ALA A 145 -11.95 -12.97 -13.68
CA ALA A 145 -12.21 -12.82 -15.13
C ALA A 145 -11.46 -11.75 -15.98
N GLU A 146 -11.16 -12.15 -17.21
CA GLU A 146 -10.40 -11.51 -18.30
C GLU A 146 -10.95 -10.15 -18.82
N ARG A 147 -11.60 -9.33 -17.98
CA ARG A 147 -12.24 -8.07 -18.42
C ARG A 147 -11.89 -6.82 -17.63
N HIS A 148 -11.05 -6.90 -16.60
CA HIS A 148 -10.39 -5.68 -16.14
C HIS A 148 -9.27 -5.39 -17.13
N THR A 149 -9.57 -4.49 -18.07
CA THR A 149 -8.62 -3.81 -18.95
C THR A 149 -7.27 -3.72 -18.29
N ASN A 150 -6.23 -4.17 -18.99
CA ASN A 150 -4.83 -4.02 -18.59
C ASN A 150 -4.56 -2.56 -18.20
N VAL A 151 -4.81 -2.17 -16.96
CA VAL A 151 -4.30 -0.93 -16.40
C VAL A 151 -2.84 -1.25 -16.16
N ARG A 152 -2.03 -1.06 -17.21
CA ARG A 152 -0.58 -1.01 -17.06
C ARG A 152 -0.33 0.05 -16.00
N VAL A 153 0.35 -0.34 -14.92
CA VAL A 153 0.72 0.62 -13.88
C VAL A 153 1.67 1.62 -14.53
N SER A 154 1.15 2.81 -14.84
CA SER A 154 1.98 3.98 -15.11
C SER A 154 2.69 4.39 -13.83
N ASP A 155 3.73 5.20 -13.95
CA ASP A 155 4.34 5.80 -12.77
C ASP A 155 3.30 6.64 -12.01
N ILE A 156 3.62 7.06 -10.78
CA ILE A 156 2.81 8.11 -10.15
C ILE A 156 2.85 9.32 -11.08
N GLU A 157 1.68 9.69 -11.59
CA GLU A 157 1.53 10.86 -12.41
C GLU A 157 1.35 12.05 -11.48
N PHE A 158 2.39 12.85 -11.29
CA PHE A 158 2.37 13.96 -10.32
C PHE A 158 1.32 15.03 -10.63
N TRP A 159 0.84 15.11 -11.88
CA TRP A 159 -0.28 15.97 -12.26
C TRP A 159 -1.66 15.39 -11.88
N GLN A 160 -1.71 14.16 -11.37
CA GLN A 160 -2.92 13.45 -10.91
C GLN A 160 -2.90 13.16 -9.41
N LEU A 161 -2.08 13.89 -8.63
CA LEU A 161 -1.98 13.66 -7.17
C LEU A 161 -3.34 13.73 -6.45
N ASP A 162 -4.22 14.61 -6.90
CA ASP A 162 -5.58 14.72 -6.35
C ASP A 162 -6.40 13.44 -6.53
N ASP A 163 -6.18 12.67 -7.60
CA ASP A 163 -6.89 11.40 -7.83
C ASP A 163 -6.39 10.28 -6.91
N TYR A 164 -5.12 10.35 -6.47
CA TYR A 164 -4.55 9.41 -5.50
C TYR A 164 -4.95 9.74 -4.05
N ASP A 165 -5.41 10.96 -3.76
CA ASP A 165 -6.01 11.30 -2.47
C ASP A 165 -7.41 10.69 -2.37
N ILE A 166 -7.46 9.47 -1.85
CA ILE A 166 -8.68 8.71 -1.57
C ILE A 166 -9.20 8.95 -0.14
N SER A 167 -8.66 9.91 0.61
CA SER A 167 -8.99 10.09 2.02
C SER A 167 -10.46 10.46 2.23
N ASP A 168 -11.02 11.32 1.38
CA ASP A 168 -12.43 11.68 1.40
C ASP A 168 -13.33 10.51 1.01
N ALA A 169 -12.95 9.76 -0.03
CA ALA A 169 -13.66 8.54 -0.41
C ALA A 169 -13.69 7.52 0.75
N ILE A 170 -12.62 7.46 1.57
CA ILE A 170 -12.57 6.63 2.77
C ILE A 170 -13.45 7.18 3.89
N ARG A 171 -13.44 8.48 4.15
CA ARG A 171 -14.32 9.12 5.15
C ARG A 171 -15.79 8.91 4.82
N GLU A 172 -16.16 9.13 3.56
CA GLU A 172 -17.54 9.08 3.11
C GLU A 172 -18.10 7.65 3.12
N ASN A 173 -17.30 6.66 2.76
CA ASN A 173 -17.82 5.31 2.51
C ASN A 173 -17.42 4.29 3.59
N PHE A 174 -16.37 4.55 4.37
CA PHE A 174 -15.71 3.51 5.17
C PHE A 174 -15.26 3.96 6.59
N SER A 175 -15.66 5.17 7.02
CA SER A 175 -15.39 5.67 8.39
C SER A 175 -16.14 4.85 9.44
N PHE A 176 -15.50 4.59 10.59
CA PHE A 176 -16.12 3.98 11.77
C PHE A 176 -17.46 4.61 12.15
N SER A 177 -17.62 5.92 11.97
CA SER A 177 -18.85 6.64 12.31
C SER A 177 -20.08 6.11 11.57
N LYS A 178 -19.94 5.54 10.35
CA LYS A 178 -21.05 4.96 9.61
C LYS A 178 -21.31 3.48 9.92
N CYS A 179 -20.30 2.74 10.41
CA CYS A 179 -20.47 1.32 10.76
C CYS A 179 -21.34 1.08 12.01
N PHE A 180 -21.67 2.13 12.76
CA PHE A 180 -22.54 2.07 13.95
C PHE A 180 -23.88 2.81 13.75
N GLU A 181 -24.17 3.31 12.55
CA GLU A 181 -25.44 3.99 12.20
C GLU A 181 -26.45 3.06 11.49
N GLU A 182 -26.12 1.78 11.28
CA GLU A 182 -27.04 0.73 10.77
C GLU A 182 -27.47 -0.27 11.83
#